data_AF-A0A550GHM2-F1
#
_entry.id   AF-A0A550GHM2-F1
#
_cell.length_a   1.000
_cell.length_b   1.000
_cell.length_c   1.000
_cell.angle_alpha   90.00
_cell.angle_beta   90.00
_cell.angle_gamma   90.00
#
_symmetry.space_group_name_H-M   'P 1'
#
loop_
_entity.id
_entity.type
_entity.pdbx_description
1 polymer ?
#
loop_
_entity_poly.entity_id
_entity_poly.type
_entity_poly.pdbx_seq_one_letter_code
_entity_poly.pdbx_strand_id
1 'polypeptide(L)'
;MERTKIPIHKDIMIHKEVLPQLPSCFKHTKLGYPRKGVLAQYRGPNAIHVHEYPRYWLFHRDHGDPRTFRGVLAHLLFDAPEIPLSVLAGSVSGIAVAKIVGEIRKNRSKNAGEEAIIAGSIASLSIGAITFLLGRKK
;
A
#
# COMPACT_ATOMS: atom_id res chain seq x y z
N MET A 1 -21.56 15.53 17.74
CA MET A 1 -20.14 15.18 17.96
C MET A 1 -19.29 15.98 17.00
N GLU A 2 -18.61 16.99 17.52
CA GLU A 2 -17.75 17.89 16.77
C GLU A 2 -16.62 17.07 16.11
N ARG A 3 -16.64 16.97 14.78
CA ARG A 3 -15.57 16.31 14.02
C ARG A 3 -14.33 17.20 14.16
N THR A 4 -13.45 16.84 15.08
CA THR A 4 -12.11 17.44 15.20
C THR A 4 -11.47 17.46 13.81
N LYS A 5 -11.24 18.67 13.29
CA LYS A 5 -10.71 18.92 11.93
C LYS A 5 -9.21 18.61 11.88
N ILE A 6 -8.83 17.36 12.17
CA ILE A 6 -7.47 16.91 11.86
C ILE A 6 -7.42 16.70 10.34
N PRO A 7 -6.62 17.48 9.60
CA PRO A 7 -6.50 17.36 8.15
C PRO A 7 -5.96 15.98 7.78
N ILE A 8 -6.58 15.37 6.76
CA ILE A 8 -6.15 14.08 6.21
C ILE A 8 -4.84 14.28 5.45
N HIS A 9 -3.90 13.33 5.60
CA HIS A 9 -2.56 13.33 4.96
C HIS A 9 -1.67 14.53 5.26
N LYS A 10 -2.04 15.39 6.21
CA LYS A 10 -1.15 16.45 6.68
C LYS A 10 -0.35 15.92 7.86
N ASP A 11 0.96 15.90 7.69
CA ASP A 11 1.87 15.57 8.78
C ASP A 11 1.92 16.73 9.79
N ILE A 12 1.83 16.36 11.07
CA ILE A 12 1.95 17.24 12.23
C ILE A 12 3.11 16.70 13.07
N MET A 13 4.15 17.51 13.21
CA MET A 13 5.31 17.19 14.03
C MET A 13 5.08 17.65 15.47
N ILE A 14 5.28 16.75 16.43
CA ILE A 14 5.24 17.05 17.86
C ILE A 14 6.55 16.60 18.49
N HIS A 15 7.33 17.53 19.04
CA HIS A 15 8.60 17.21 19.69
C HIS A 15 8.39 16.37 20.95
N LYS A 16 9.32 15.44 21.22
CA LYS A 16 9.29 14.61 22.43
C LYS A 16 9.50 15.44 23.71
N GLU A 17 10.08 16.62 23.59
CA GLU A 17 10.16 17.61 24.66
C GLU A 17 8.75 18.06 25.13
N VAL A 18 7.78 18.10 24.22
CA VAL A 18 6.38 18.47 24.49
C VAL A 18 5.52 17.24 24.82
N LEU A 19 5.73 16.14 24.08
CA LEU A 19 5.04 14.87 24.30
C LEU A 19 6.09 13.76 24.51
N PRO A 20 6.56 13.53 25.74
CA PRO A 20 7.62 12.54 25.98
C PRO A 20 7.25 11.12 25.58
N GLN A 21 5.97 10.77 25.72
CA GLN A 21 5.46 9.43 25.44
C GLN A 21 4.11 9.51 24.73
N LEU A 22 3.87 8.57 23.81
CA LEU A 22 2.57 8.44 23.17
C LEU A 22 1.51 7.95 24.16
N PRO A 23 0.25 8.42 24.06
CA PRO A 23 -0.85 7.87 24.83
C PRO A 23 -1.00 6.35 24.61
N SER A 24 -1.42 5.62 25.66
CA SER A 24 -1.49 4.15 25.67
C SER A 24 -2.46 3.54 24.63
N CYS A 25 -3.35 4.35 24.06
CA CYS A 25 -4.26 3.95 22.98
C CYS A 25 -3.56 3.77 21.63
N PHE A 26 -2.34 4.29 21.46
CA PHE A 26 -1.52 4.05 20.27
C PHE A 26 -0.82 2.69 20.39
N LYS A 27 -1.04 1.84 19.40
CA LYS A 27 -0.45 0.49 19.36
C LYS A 27 0.56 0.40 18.23
N HIS A 28 1.69 -0.24 18.52
CA HIS A 28 2.73 -0.50 17.54
C HIS A 28 2.17 -1.25 16.33
N THR A 29 2.62 -0.92 15.12
CA THR A 29 2.18 -1.57 13.89
C THR A 29 3.32 -1.72 12.89
N LYS A 30 3.20 -2.73 12.03
CA LYS A 30 4.03 -2.90 10.82
C LYS A 30 3.27 -2.48 9.55
N LEU A 31 2.03 -2.01 9.69
CA LEU A 31 1.15 -1.64 8.58
C LEU A 31 1.35 -0.16 8.20
N GLY A 32 2.08 0.06 7.11
CA GLY A 32 2.36 1.37 6.55
C GLY A 32 3.68 1.37 5.78
N TYR A 33 3.88 2.35 4.90
CA TYR A 33 5.16 2.49 4.22
C TYR A 33 6.24 2.96 5.21
N PRO A 34 7.41 2.29 5.26
CA PRO A 34 8.51 2.79 6.06
C PRO A 34 8.99 4.13 5.49
N ARG A 35 9.15 5.12 6.37
CA ARG A 35 9.81 6.39 6.03
C ARG A 35 11.25 6.38 6.53
N LYS A 36 12.14 7.08 5.82
CA LYS A 36 13.56 7.16 6.18
C LYS A 36 13.71 7.74 7.60
N GLY A 37 14.48 7.06 8.44
CA GLY A 37 14.79 7.51 9.81
C GLY A 37 13.71 7.23 10.86
N VAL A 38 12.63 6.54 10.49
CA VAL A 38 11.60 6.10 11.45
C VAL A 38 12.12 4.94 12.29
N LEU A 39 11.95 5.06 13.61
CA LEU A 39 12.31 4.01 14.58
C LEU A 39 11.18 2.99 14.73
N ALA A 40 9.94 3.46 14.81
CA ALA A 40 8.74 2.64 14.98
C ALA A 40 7.50 3.36 14.45
N GLN A 41 6.41 2.61 14.23
CA GLN A 41 5.14 3.16 13.76
C GLN A 41 4.00 2.72 14.67
N TYR A 42 3.01 3.58 14.88
CA TYR A 42 1.91 3.36 15.81
C TYR A 42 0.58 3.81 15.20
N ARG A 43 -0.48 3.05 15.45
CA ARG A 43 -1.85 3.42 15.06
C ARG A 43 -2.73 3.63 16.29
N GLY A 44 -3.38 4.78 16.33
CA GLY A 44 -4.31 5.18 17.38
C GLY A 44 -5.76 5.24 16.88
N PRO A 45 -6.67 5.80 17.71
CA PRO A 45 -8.05 6.05 17.31
C PRO A 45 -8.17 6.99 16.11
N ASN A 46 -9.35 7.04 15.49
CA ASN A 46 -9.69 7.98 14.42
C ASN A 46 -8.78 7.94 13.18
N ALA A 47 -8.25 6.75 12.84
CA ALA A 47 -7.32 6.54 11.72
C ALA A 47 -6.03 7.38 11.83
N ILE A 48 -5.60 7.72 13.05
CA ILE A 48 -4.34 8.41 13.26
C ILE A 48 -3.20 7.40 13.20
N HIS A 49 -2.19 7.73 12.40
CA HIS A 49 -0.95 6.99 12.28
C HIS A 49 0.22 7.89 12.67
N VAL A 50 1.18 7.31 13.39
CA VAL A 50 2.29 8.03 14.00
C VAL A 50 3.58 7.33 13.65
N HIS A 51 4.53 8.09 13.13
CA HIS A 51 5.91 7.66 13.01
C HIS A 51 6.73 8.22 14.17
N GLU A 52 7.50 7.34 14.81
CA GLU A 52 8.46 7.72 15.81
C GLU A 52 9.81 8.06 15.19
N TYR A 53 10.32 9.24 15.55
CA TYR A 53 11.69 9.67 15.27
C TYR A 53 12.44 9.88 16.59
N PRO A 54 13.78 9.98 16.57
CA PRO A 54 14.56 10.17 17.78
C PRO A 54 14.11 11.35 18.65
N ARG A 55 13.72 12.48 18.02
CA ARG A 55 13.40 13.74 18.73
C ARG A 55 11.93 14.16 18.66
N TYR A 56 11.12 13.53 17.83
CA TYR A 56 9.74 13.95 17.59
C TYR A 56 8.86 12.77 17.17
N TRP A 57 7.55 13.00 17.24
CA TRP A 57 6.51 12.17 16.66
C TRP A 57 5.97 12.87 15.42
N LEU A 58 5.73 12.11 14.35
CA LEU A 58 5.09 12.61 13.14
C LEU A 58 3.71 11.98 13.03
N PHE A 59 2.69 12.76 13.35
CA PHE A 59 1.29 12.36 13.28
C PHE A 59 0.71 12.69 11.90
N HIS A 60 -0.06 11.78 11.34
CA HIS A 60 -1.03 12.12 10.31
C HIS A 60 -2.30 11.30 10.49
N ARG A 61 -3.33 11.71 9.76
CA ARG A 61 -4.59 10.99 9.69
C ARG A 61 -4.74 10.38 8.30
N ASP A 62 -4.98 9.08 8.28
CA ASP A 62 -5.36 8.31 7.09
C ASP A 62 -6.87 8.49 6.82
N HIS A 63 -7.33 8.20 5.59
CA HIS A 63 -8.77 8.15 5.30
C HIS A 63 -9.45 7.02 6.07
N GLY A 64 -8.75 5.91 6.28
CA GLY A 64 -9.27 4.75 7.00
C GLY A 64 -8.23 4.05 7.85
N ASP A 65 -8.68 3.44 8.95
CA ASP A 65 -7.84 2.55 9.75
C ASP A 65 -7.85 1.12 9.13
N PRO A 66 -6.72 0.65 8.57
CA PRO A 66 -6.63 -0.65 7.90
C PRO A 66 -6.78 -1.84 8.87
N ARG A 67 -6.98 -1.62 10.17
CA ARG A 67 -7.33 -2.66 11.14
C ARG A 67 -8.82 -3.04 11.11
N THR A 68 -9.63 -2.32 10.34
CA THR A 68 -11.06 -2.58 10.17
C THR A 68 -11.38 -2.85 8.70
N PHE A 69 -12.38 -3.69 8.40
CA PHE A 69 -12.73 -4.01 7.01
C PHE A 69 -13.08 -2.75 6.17
N ARG A 70 -13.94 -1.87 6.71
CA ARG A 70 -14.29 -0.60 6.04
C ARG A 70 -13.07 0.31 5.89
N GLY A 71 -12.17 0.33 6.88
CA GLY A 71 -10.97 1.14 6.83
C GLY A 71 -9.91 0.62 5.86
N VAL A 72 -9.80 -0.70 5.66
CA VAL A 72 -8.96 -1.29 4.60
C VAL A 72 -9.41 -0.79 3.22
N LEU A 73 -10.72 -0.79 2.96
CA LEU A 73 -11.24 -0.31 1.68
C LEU A 73 -10.95 1.18 1.47
N ALA A 74 -11.20 2.01 2.49
CA ALA A 74 -10.87 3.43 2.43
C ALA A 74 -9.36 3.65 2.23
N HIS A 75 -8.52 2.87 2.90
CA HIS A 75 -7.07 2.96 2.78
C HIS A 75 -6.59 2.62 1.36
N LEU A 76 -7.07 1.51 0.78
CA LEU A 76 -6.69 1.13 -0.58
C LEU A 76 -7.19 2.10 -1.64
N LEU A 77 -8.34 2.76 -1.44
CA LEU A 77 -8.89 3.69 -2.42
C LEU A 77 -8.29 5.09 -2.35
N PHE A 78 -8.01 5.58 -1.14
CA PHE A 78 -7.66 6.99 -0.92
C PHE A 78 -6.25 7.20 -0.38
N ASP A 79 -5.69 6.24 0.37
CA ASP A 79 -4.36 6.38 0.98
C ASP A 79 -3.27 5.70 0.16
N ALA A 80 -3.55 4.54 -0.45
CA ALA A 80 -2.63 3.74 -1.26
C ALA A 80 -3.26 3.22 -2.57
N PRO A 81 -3.81 4.10 -3.44
CA PRO A 81 -4.48 3.72 -4.70
C PRO A 81 -3.56 3.00 -5.70
N GLU A 82 -2.25 3.15 -5.58
CA GLU A 82 -1.26 2.44 -6.39
C GLU A 82 -1.29 0.92 -6.20
N ILE A 83 -1.73 0.42 -5.04
CA ILE A 83 -1.81 -1.02 -4.75
C ILE A 83 -2.91 -1.69 -5.59
N PRO A 84 -4.20 -1.30 -5.51
CA PRO A 84 -5.22 -1.92 -6.32
C PRO A 84 -4.98 -1.69 -7.82
N LEU A 85 -4.43 -0.53 -8.20
CA LEU A 85 -4.10 -0.24 -9.60
C LEU A 85 -3.00 -1.17 -10.12
N SER A 86 -1.97 -1.48 -9.32
CA SER A 86 -0.90 -2.39 -9.75
C SER A 86 -1.40 -3.83 -9.91
N VAL A 87 -2.25 -4.30 -8.99
CA VAL A 87 -2.89 -5.62 -9.07
C VAL A 87 -3.76 -5.73 -10.32
N LEU A 88 -4.57 -4.70 -10.60
CA LEU A 88 -5.41 -4.67 -11.79
C LEU A 88 -4.58 -4.70 -13.06
N ALA A 89 -3.57 -3.82 -13.17
CA ALA A 89 -2.71 -3.73 -14.34
C ALA A 89 -1.98 -5.05 -14.62
N GLY A 90 -1.37 -5.65 -13.60
CA GLY A 90 -0.69 -6.94 -13.71
C GLY A 90 -1.63 -8.09 -14.10
N SER A 91 -2.83 -8.14 -13.50
CA SER A 91 -3.80 -9.19 -13.83
C SER A 91 -4.26 -9.12 -15.28
N VAL A 92 -4.62 -7.92 -15.76
CA VAL A 92 -5.05 -7.70 -17.14
C VAL A 92 -3.94 -8.04 -18.12
N SER A 93 -2.71 -7.59 -17.86
CA SER A 93 -1.59 -7.85 -18.76
C SER A 93 -1.19 -9.33 -18.77
N GLY A 94 -1.19 -10.00 -17.62
CA GLY A 94 -0.88 -11.42 -17.52
C GLY A 94 -1.88 -12.28 -18.29
N ILE A 95 -3.18 -12.00 -18.15
CA ILE A 95 -4.23 -12.68 -18.92
C ILE A 95 -4.07 -12.44 -20.42
N ALA A 96 -3.79 -11.20 -20.83
CA ALA A 96 -3.59 -10.86 -22.23
C ALA A 96 -2.38 -11.61 -22.82
N VAL A 97 -1.23 -11.59 -22.14
CA VAL A 97 -0.01 -12.28 -22.58
C VAL A 97 -0.19 -13.78 -22.62
N ALA A 98 -0.83 -14.39 -21.60
CA ALA A 98 -1.11 -15.82 -21.59
C ALA A 98 -1.96 -16.23 -22.81
N LYS A 99 -3.00 -15.46 -23.15
CA LYS A 99 -3.82 -15.72 -24.34
C LYS A 99 -3.01 -15.61 -25.62
N ILE A 100 -2.23 -14.54 -25.79
CA ILE A 100 -1.39 -14.33 -26.98
C ILE A 100 -0.39 -15.47 -27.16
N VAL A 101 0.34 -15.83 -26.10
CA VAL A 101 1.34 -16.89 -26.13
C VAL A 101 0.70 -18.25 -26.36
N GLY A 102 -0.43 -18.53 -25.70
CA GLY A 102 -1.20 -19.75 -25.92
C GLY A 102 -1.60 -19.93 -27.38
N GLU A 103 -2.14 -18.88 -28.00
CA GLU A 103 -2.52 -18.90 -29.42
C GLU A 103 -1.33 -19.09 -30.37
N ILE A 104 -0.19 -18.46 -30.09
CA ILE A 104 1.03 -18.62 -30.89
C ILE A 104 1.60 -20.05 -30.76
N ARG A 105 1.50 -20.64 -29.57
CA ARG A 105 2.17 -21.90 -29.22
C ARG A 105 1.29 -23.14 -29.40
N LYS A 106 -0.03 -23.03 -29.49
CA LYS A 106 -0.99 -24.16 -29.51
C LYS A 106 -0.69 -25.26 -30.54
N ASN A 107 -0.10 -24.89 -31.69
CA ASN A 107 0.28 -25.83 -32.76
C ASN A 107 1.80 -26.01 -32.91
N ARG A 108 2.59 -25.38 -32.01
CA ARG A 108 4.06 -25.34 -32.07
C ARG A 108 4.73 -25.97 -30.85
N SER A 109 3.98 -26.23 -29.78
CA SER A 109 4.48 -26.86 -28.56
C SER A 109 3.43 -27.79 -27.97
N LYS A 110 3.87 -28.95 -27.47
CA LYS A 110 3.03 -29.85 -26.66
C LYS A 110 2.68 -29.25 -25.30
N ASN A 111 3.46 -28.27 -24.83
CA ASN A 111 3.33 -27.64 -23.52
C ASN A 111 2.83 -26.19 -23.63
N ALA A 112 2.10 -25.86 -24.72
CA ALA A 112 1.65 -24.50 -25.01
C ALA A 112 0.89 -23.84 -23.84
N GLY A 113 0.10 -24.61 -23.08
CA GLY A 113 -0.62 -24.12 -21.90
C GLY A 113 0.32 -23.72 -20.75
N GLU A 114 1.33 -24.53 -20.45
CA GLU A 114 2.33 -24.22 -19.40
C GLU A 114 3.15 -23.00 -19.79
N GLU A 115 3.61 -22.94 -21.04
CA GLU A 115 4.37 -21.79 -21.56
C GLU A 115 3.57 -20.49 -21.51
N ALA A 116 2.27 -20.55 -21.83
CA ALA A 116 1.35 -19.42 -21.71
C ALA A 116 1.18 -18.95 -20.26
N ILE A 117 1.04 -19.88 -19.32
CA ILE A 117 0.94 -19.57 -17.88
C ILE A 117 2.22 -18.93 -17.37
N ILE A 118 3.39 -19.47 -17.75
CA ILE A 118 4.69 -18.91 -17.36
C ILE A 118 4.84 -17.49 -17.92
N ALA A 119 4.59 -17.30 -19.21
CA ALA A 119 4.70 -15.99 -19.85
C ALA A 119 3.73 -14.96 -19.25
N GLY A 120 2.47 -15.36 -19.03
CA GLY A 120 1.47 -14.51 -18.38
C GLY A 120 1.84 -14.15 -16.94
N SER A 121 2.40 -15.09 -16.18
CA SER A 121 2.85 -14.85 -14.80
C SER A 121 4.00 -13.86 -14.74
N ILE A 122 5.00 -14.01 -15.63
CA ILE A 122 6.10 -13.05 -15.75
C ILE A 122 5.56 -11.66 -16.09
N ALA A 123 4.69 -11.57 -17.11
CA ALA A 123 4.10 -10.30 -17.51
C ALA A 123 3.28 -9.63 -16.40
N SER A 124 2.49 -10.41 -15.65
CA SER A 124 1.70 -9.93 -14.53
C SER A 124 2.56 -9.33 -13.43
N LEU A 125 3.59 -10.06 -12.99
CA LEU A 125 4.50 -9.61 -11.94
C LEU A 125 5.30 -8.39 -12.39
N SER A 126 5.84 -8.38 -13.61
CA SER A 126 6.62 -7.26 -14.13
C SER A 126 5.78 -5.99 -14.26
N ILE A 127 4.60 -6.07 -14.88
CA ILE A 127 3.74 -4.89 -15.11
C ILE A 127 3.12 -4.41 -13.81
N GLY A 128 2.71 -5.32 -12.92
CA GLY A 128 2.27 -4.97 -11.57
C GLY A 128 3.36 -4.22 -10.81
N ALA A 129 4.60 -4.74 -10.79
CA ALA A 129 5.71 -4.08 -10.11
C ALA A 129 6.01 -2.69 -10.70
N ILE A 130 6.07 -2.56 -12.03
CA ILE A 130 6.28 -1.27 -12.70
C ILE A 130 5.17 -0.27 -12.36
N THR A 131 3.91 -0.70 -12.44
CA THR A 131 2.74 0.14 -12.13
C THR A 131 2.77 0.61 -10.68
N PHE A 132 3.10 -0.28 -9.74
CA PHE A 132 3.28 0.07 -8.34
C PHE A 132 4.38 1.10 -8.14
N LEU A 133 5.55 0.90 -8.74
CA LEU A 133 6.70 1.79 -8.59
C LEU A 133 6.46 3.18 -9.21
N LEU A 134 5.72 3.27 -10.32
CA LEU A 134 5.34 4.53 -10.95
C LEU A 134 4.23 5.26 -10.19
N GLY A 135 3.27 4.52 -9.63
CA GLY A 135 2.13 5.07 -8.89
C GLY A 135 2.48 5.50 -7.47
N ARG A 136 3.50 4.87 -6.87
CA ARG A 136 3.96 5.20 -5.52
C ARG A 136 4.53 6.61 -5.49
N LYS A 137 3.79 7.54 -4.86
CA LYS A 137 4.27 8.89 -4.59
C LYS A 137 5.49 8.81 -3.65
N LYS A 138 6.55 9.56 -3.98
CA LYS A 138 7.78 9.66 -3.19
C LYS A 138 7.56 10.40 -1.88
#